data_AF-D3SGM9-F1
#
_entry.id   AF-D3SGM9-F1
#
_cell.length_a   1.000
_cell.length_b   1.000
_cell.length_c   1.000
_cell.angle_alpha   90.00
_cell.angle_beta   90.00
_cell.angle_gamma   90.00
#
_symmetry.space_group_name_H-M   'P 1'
#
loop_
_entity.id
_entity.type
_entity.pdbx_description
1 polymer ?
#
loop_
_entity_poly.entity_id
_entity_poly.type
_entity_poly.pdbx_seq_one_letter_code
_entity_poly.pdbx_strand_id
1 'polypeptide(L)'
;MERKPVLATSYELSAWNPILEKSEGDRAAPYLLELAGCLMDPLEQNRIVGRLHAHILCDWIINLEGMLEVEPSWGYLRKIMDADAGGGVCPDVAACLYVPQERVERGDLMVVERVEVLPEYEGWGFGGELIEDAFRTAARNVSLAVLRPFPLQFEGGERHSPAPSPWGPEWHQAMCLNQRECSKEDAMKRIIASYRRAGFVDLSDEPDPLMGKPA
;
A
#
# COMPACT_ATOMS: atom_id res chain seq x y z
N MET A 1 9.99 21.75 22.85
CA MET A 1 9.91 21.16 21.51
C MET A 1 10.24 19.70 21.69
N GLU A 2 9.23 18.82 21.69
CA GLU A 2 9.45 17.38 21.81
C GLU A 2 10.23 16.89 20.59
N ARG A 3 11.25 16.05 20.81
CA ARG A 3 12.01 15.44 19.71
C ARG A 3 11.15 14.34 19.10
N LYS A 4 10.99 14.35 17.77
CA LYS A 4 10.42 13.22 17.04
C LYS A 4 11.26 11.96 17.32
N PRO A 5 10.67 10.85 17.81
CA PRO A 5 11.42 9.64 18.05
C PRO A 5 11.84 9.02 16.71
N VAL A 6 12.96 8.32 16.73
CA VAL A 6 13.55 7.71 15.53
C VAL A 6 12.89 6.38 15.28
N LEU A 7 12.42 6.16 14.05
CA LEU A 7 11.90 4.90 13.58
C LEU A 7 13.04 4.06 13.01
N ALA A 8 13.16 2.80 13.45
CA ALA A 8 13.95 1.78 12.78
C ALA A 8 13.03 0.72 12.21
N THR A 9 13.32 0.21 11.03
CA THR A 9 12.45 -0.76 10.34
C THR A 9 13.10 -2.13 10.26
N SER A 10 12.34 -3.18 10.53
CA SER A 10 12.67 -4.57 10.18
C SER A 10 11.69 -5.06 9.12
N TYR A 11 12.14 -5.93 8.22
CA TYR A 11 11.29 -6.47 7.16
C TYR A 11 11.41 -7.99 7.03
N GLU A 12 10.36 -8.60 6.53
CA GLU A 12 10.28 -10.00 6.11
C GLU A 12 9.76 -10.07 4.68
N LEU A 13 10.41 -10.88 3.85
CA LEU A 13 10.00 -11.12 2.47
C LEU A 13 9.64 -12.60 2.35
N SER A 14 8.41 -12.89 1.95
CA SER A 14 7.93 -14.25 1.70
C SER A 14 7.42 -14.39 0.27
N ALA A 15 7.54 -15.59 -0.29
CA ALA A 15 6.92 -15.87 -1.58
C ALA A 15 5.40 -15.82 -1.41
N TRP A 16 4.72 -15.01 -2.21
CA TRP A 16 3.26 -15.03 -2.24
C TRP A 16 2.82 -16.28 -3.00
N ASN A 17 2.01 -17.14 -2.38
CA ASN A 17 1.56 -18.41 -2.96
C ASN A 17 0.95 -18.18 -4.35
N PRO A 18 1.66 -18.50 -5.44
CA PRO A 18 1.12 -18.28 -6.76
C PRO A 18 0.24 -19.48 -7.09
N ILE A 19 -1.05 -19.23 -7.29
CA ILE A 19 -1.89 -20.13 -8.08
C ILE A 19 -1.41 -20.14 -9.56
N LEU A 20 -0.53 -19.21 -9.93
CA LEU A 20 0.17 -19.17 -11.21
C LEU A 20 1.27 -20.25 -11.25
N GLU A 21 0.96 -21.40 -11.83
CA GLU A 21 1.95 -22.44 -12.12
C GLU A 21 3.14 -21.83 -12.87
N LYS A 22 4.35 -22.23 -12.43
CA LYS A 22 5.64 -21.86 -13.00
C LYS A 22 5.66 -22.15 -14.51
N SER A 23 5.42 -21.14 -15.34
CA SER A 23 5.94 -21.16 -16.70
C SER A 23 7.45 -20.89 -16.62
N GLU A 24 8.23 -21.62 -17.41
CA GLU A 24 9.68 -21.72 -17.29
C GLU A 24 10.38 -20.35 -17.32
N GLY A 25 10.95 -19.96 -16.18
CA GLY A 25 11.68 -18.71 -16.00
C GLY A 25 11.47 -18.14 -14.59
N ASP A 26 12.43 -18.37 -13.69
CA ASP A 26 12.42 -18.20 -12.22
C ASP A 26 12.19 -16.75 -11.67
N ARG A 27 11.43 -15.87 -12.35
CA ARG A 27 11.16 -14.49 -11.89
C ARG A 27 9.68 -14.11 -11.70
N ALA A 28 8.73 -14.96 -12.09
CA ALA A 28 7.32 -14.54 -12.18
C ALA A 28 6.49 -14.61 -10.88
N ALA A 29 7.05 -15.07 -9.76
CA ALA A 29 6.28 -15.18 -8.52
C ALA A 29 6.29 -13.84 -7.77
N PRO A 30 5.14 -13.21 -7.52
CA PRO A 30 5.09 -12.01 -6.69
C PRO A 30 5.50 -12.33 -5.25
N TYR A 31 5.97 -11.31 -4.55
CA TYR A 31 6.44 -11.43 -3.18
C TYR A 31 5.55 -10.63 -2.24
N LEU A 32 5.42 -11.14 -1.03
CA LEU A 32 4.83 -10.40 0.07
C LEU A 32 5.93 -9.78 0.93
N LEU A 33 5.91 -8.46 1.01
CA LEU A 33 6.78 -7.67 1.88
C LEU A 33 5.99 -7.24 3.12
N GLU A 34 6.42 -7.74 4.27
CA GLU A 34 6.00 -7.23 5.57
C GLU A 34 7.08 -6.37 6.18
N LEU A 35 6.71 -5.20 6.68
CA LEU A 35 7.64 -4.28 7.33
C LEU A 35 7.06 -3.83 8.67
N ALA A 36 7.89 -3.87 9.72
CA ALA A 36 7.57 -3.39 11.05
C ALA A 36 8.48 -2.22 11.43
N GLY A 37 7.88 -1.08 11.77
CA GLY A 37 8.57 0.08 12.31
C GLY A 37 8.59 0.03 13.82
N CYS A 38 9.78 0.10 14.39
CA CYS A 38 10.06 0.09 15.81
C CYS A 38 10.61 1.44 16.24
N LEU A 39 10.14 1.96 17.38
CA LEU A 39 10.80 3.13 17.97
C LEU A 39 12.14 2.72 18.59
N MET A 40 13.17 3.50 18.26
CA MET A 40 14.47 3.39 18.89
C MET A 40 14.47 4.24 20.16
N ASP A 41 14.13 3.62 21.30
CA ASP A 41 14.30 4.21 22.62
C ASP A 41 15.42 3.47 23.38
N PRO A 42 16.43 4.17 23.95
CA PRO A 42 17.44 3.53 24.79
C PRO A 42 16.90 2.86 26.06
N LEU A 43 15.68 3.21 26.50
CA LEU A 43 15.05 2.78 27.76
C LEU A 43 13.86 1.84 27.58
N GLU A 44 13.18 1.87 26.42
CA GLU A 44 12.09 0.94 26.11
C GLU A 44 12.54 -0.16 25.15
N GLN A 45 12.09 -1.40 25.40
CA GLN A 45 12.24 -2.51 24.47
C GLN A 45 11.59 -2.13 23.13
N ASN A 46 12.29 -2.37 22.01
CA ASN A 46 11.87 -2.14 20.61
C ASN A 46 10.34 -2.32 20.41
N ARG A 47 9.58 -1.23 20.58
CA ARG A 47 8.13 -1.26 20.46
C ARG A 47 7.77 -1.08 19.00
N ILE A 48 7.06 -2.05 18.44
CA ILE A 48 6.49 -1.92 17.10
C ILE A 48 5.37 -0.87 17.17
N VAL A 49 5.49 0.19 16.38
CA VAL A 49 4.55 1.32 16.35
C VAL A 49 3.83 1.46 15.02
N GLY A 50 4.33 0.80 13.98
CA GLY A 50 3.61 0.69 12.73
C GLY A 50 4.03 -0.54 11.94
N ARG A 51 3.16 -0.93 11.02
CA ARG A 51 3.32 -2.09 10.16
C ARG A 51 2.82 -1.78 8.76
N LEU A 52 3.47 -2.39 7.77
CA LEU A 52 3.13 -2.26 6.36
C LEU A 52 3.09 -3.65 5.71
N HIS A 53 2.07 -3.85 4.88
CA HIS A 53 1.85 -5.03 4.05
C HIS A 53 1.82 -4.57 2.59
N ALA A 54 2.74 -5.09 1.77
CA ALA A 54 2.80 -4.77 0.35
C ALA A 54 3.14 -5.99 -0.50
N HIS A 55 2.61 -6.01 -1.72
CA HIS A 55 2.92 -7.02 -2.72
C HIS A 55 3.89 -6.44 -3.74
N ILE A 56 4.92 -7.21 -4.09
CA ILE A 56 5.86 -6.89 -5.16
C ILE A 56 5.50 -7.75 -6.36
N LEU A 57 4.97 -7.13 -7.40
CA LEU A 57 4.51 -7.78 -8.61
C LEU A 57 5.60 -7.72 -9.67
N CYS A 58 6.29 -8.84 -9.87
CA CYS A 58 7.30 -8.99 -10.92
C CYS A 58 6.64 -9.17 -12.29
N ASP A 59 7.21 -8.54 -13.32
CA ASP A 59 6.71 -8.59 -14.69
C ASP A 59 5.20 -8.24 -14.79
N TRP A 60 4.74 -7.33 -13.92
CA TRP A 60 3.31 -7.04 -13.69
C TRP A 60 2.57 -6.60 -14.95
N ILE A 61 3.22 -5.90 -15.89
CA ILE A 61 2.60 -5.48 -17.16
C ILE A 61 2.18 -6.68 -18.01
N ILE A 62 3.02 -7.72 -18.04
CA ILE A 62 2.78 -8.91 -18.88
C ILE A 62 1.76 -9.82 -18.19
N ASN A 63 1.77 -9.86 -16.86
CA ASN A 63 1.01 -10.82 -16.07
C ASN A 63 -0.24 -10.24 -15.40
N LEU A 64 -0.59 -8.96 -15.64
CA LEU A 64 -1.65 -8.29 -14.89
C LEU A 64 -2.96 -9.07 -14.91
N GLU A 65 -3.42 -9.52 -16.07
CA GLU A 65 -4.71 -10.22 -16.16
C GLU A 65 -4.71 -11.53 -15.34
N GLY A 66 -3.62 -12.32 -15.39
CA GLY A 66 -3.48 -13.52 -14.55
C GLY A 66 -3.42 -13.18 -13.05
N MET A 67 -2.78 -12.06 -12.68
CA MET A 67 -2.79 -11.57 -11.30
C MET A 67 -4.19 -11.13 -10.86
N LEU A 68 -4.98 -10.51 -11.74
CA LEU A 68 -6.35 -10.06 -11.46
C LEU A 68 -7.36 -11.21 -11.38
N GLU A 69 -7.08 -12.36 -11.99
CA GLU A 69 -7.84 -13.60 -11.78
C GLU A 69 -7.65 -14.14 -10.35
N VAL A 70 -6.43 -14.03 -9.81
CA VAL A 70 -6.09 -14.46 -8.44
C VAL A 70 -6.54 -13.45 -7.40
N GLU A 71 -6.33 -12.16 -7.66
CA GLU A 71 -6.67 -11.05 -6.76
C GLU A 71 -7.51 -9.97 -7.48
N PRO A 72 -8.83 -10.17 -7.62
CA PRO A 72 -9.71 -9.24 -8.32
C PRO A 72 -9.78 -7.85 -7.70
N SER A 73 -9.43 -7.69 -6.41
CA SER A 73 -9.46 -6.37 -5.75
C SER A 73 -8.45 -5.39 -6.34
N TRP A 74 -7.44 -5.88 -7.05
CA TRP A 74 -6.46 -5.08 -7.77
C TRP A 74 -6.94 -4.58 -9.13
N GLY A 75 -8.23 -4.74 -9.47
CA GLY A 75 -8.77 -4.29 -10.76
C GLY A 75 -8.55 -2.80 -11.08
N TYR A 76 -8.26 -1.97 -10.08
CA TYR A 76 -7.86 -0.57 -10.26
C TYR A 76 -6.52 -0.39 -10.98
N LEU A 77 -5.63 -1.40 -10.97
CA LEU A 77 -4.36 -1.40 -11.68
C LEU A 77 -4.54 -1.32 -13.20
N ARG A 78 -5.69 -1.74 -13.74
CA ARG A 78 -6.00 -1.57 -15.18
C ARG A 78 -5.97 -0.10 -15.61
N LYS A 79 -6.27 0.84 -14.71
CA LYS A 79 -6.18 2.28 -15.00
C LYS A 79 -4.75 2.77 -15.22
N ILE A 80 -3.78 2.01 -14.70
CA ILE A 80 -2.35 2.33 -14.78
C ILE A 80 -1.77 1.80 -16.10
N MET A 81 -2.48 0.88 -16.76
CA MET A 81 -2.10 0.34 -18.07
C MET A 81 -2.81 1.06 -19.20
N ASP A 82 -2.10 1.25 -20.31
CA ASP A 82 -2.67 1.66 -21.58
C ASP A 82 -3.12 0.42 -22.37
N ALA A 83 -4.43 0.24 -22.49
CA ALA A 83 -5.02 -0.84 -23.26
C ALA A 83 -4.91 -0.60 -24.78
N ASP A 84 -4.81 0.65 -25.23
CA ASP A 84 -4.83 1.05 -26.64
C ASP A 84 -3.42 1.05 -27.26
N ALA A 85 -2.36 1.20 -26.46
CA ALA A 85 -0.96 1.19 -26.91
C ALA A 85 -0.32 -0.21 -27.01
N GLY A 86 -1.10 -1.28 -26.87
CA GLY A 86 -0.58 -2.66 -27.00
C GLY A 86 0.11 -3.21 -25.75
N GLY A 87 -0.22 -2.66 -24.57
CA GLY A 87 0.35 -3.07 -23.28
C GLY A 87 1.53 -2.20 -22.88
N GLY A 88 1.29 -1.25 -21.98
CA GLY A 88 2.30 -0.33 -21.46
C GLY A 88 1.71 0.51 -20.33
N VAL A 89 2.50 1.41 -19.74
CA VAL A 89 2.01 2.33 -18.70
C VAL A 89 1.22 3.46 -19.35
N CYS A 90 0.07 3.81 -18.78
CA CYS A 90 -0.77 4.91 -19.25
C CYS A 90 0.04 6.22 -19.37
N PRO A 91 -0.06 6.98 -20.48
CA PRO A 91 0.67 8.22 -20.67
C PRO A 91 0.46 9.27 -19.55
N ASP A 92 -0.75 9.33 -18.96
CA ASP A 92 -1.05 10.24 -17.85
C ASP A 92 -0.26 9.86 -16.59
N VAL A 93 -0.11 8.56 -16.35
CA VAL A 93 0.76 8.05 -15.27
C VAL A 93 2.20 8.40 -15.58
N ALA A 94 2.67 8.16 -16.81
CA ALA A 94 4.04 8.50 -17.21
C ALA A 94 4.34 10.00 -17.05
N ALA A 95 3.37 10.87 -17.33
CA ALA A 95 3.50 12.33 -17.16
C ALA A 95 3.64 12.75 -15.69
N CYS A 96 3.09 11.97 -14.75
CA CYS A 96 3.25 12.21 -13.32
C CYS A 96 4.58 11.69 -12.75
N LEU A 97 5.30 10.85 -13.51
CA LEU A 97 6.52 10.19 -13.04
C LEU A 97 7.76 10.96 -13.49
N TYR A 98 8.69 11.21 -12.57
CA TYR A 98 10.05 11.67 -12.88
C TYR A 98 10.97 10.52 -13.34
N VAL A 99 10.39 9.41 -13.77
CA VAL A 99 11.09 8.16 -14.10
C VAL A 99 10.81 7.85 -15.58
N PRO A 100 11.83 7.49 -16.38
CA PRO A 100 11.61 7.10 -17.77
C PRO A 100 10.61 5.95 -17.88
N GLN A 101 9.67 6.03 -18.82
CA GLN A 101 8.63 5.03 -19.03
C GLN A 101 9.19 3.60 -19.13
N GLU A 102 10.29 3.41 -19.88
CA GLU A 102 10.97 2.11 -20.00
C GLU A 102 11.42 1.51 -18.65
N ARG A 103 11.79 2.36 -17.69
CA ARG A 103 12.19 1.92 -16.34
C ARG A 103 10.97 1.52 -15.52
N VAL A 104 9.82 2.16 -15.75
CA VAL A 104 8.56 1.76 -15.12
C VAL A 104 8.12 0.41 -15.68
N GLU A 105 8.16 0.26 -17.00
CA GLU A 105 7.74 -0.95 -17.71
C GLU A 105 8.58 -2.19 -17.42
N ARG A 106 9.88 -1.99 -17.18
CA ARG A 106 10.82 -3.08 -16.82
C ARG A 106 10.97 -3.29 -15.33
N GLY A 107 10.35 -2.44 -14.51
CA GLY A 107 10.44 -2.51 -13.06
C GLY A 107 9.26 -3.24 -12.45
N ASP A 108 9.49 -3.77 -11.26
CA ASP A 108 8.44 -4.38 -10.45
C ASP A 108 7.48 -3.31 -9.93
N LEU A 109 6.22 -3.70 -9.73
CA LEU A 109 5.20 -2.86 -9.15
C LEU A 109 5.02 -3.20 -7.67
N MET A 110 5.14 -2.22 -6.78
CA MET A 110 4.78 -2.39 -5.38
C MET A 110 3.33 -1.96 -5.15
N VAL A 111 2.47 -2.89 -4.77
CA VAL A 111 1.09 -2.63 -4.35
C VAL A 111 1.06 -2.57 -2.82
N VAL A 112 0.92 -1.37 -2.25
CA VAL A 112 0.75 -1.20 -0.81
C VAL A 112 -0.70 -1.52 -0.46
N GLU A 113 -0.90 -2.63 0.23
CA GLU A 113 -2.22 -3.11 0.61
C GLU A 113 -2.68 -2.47 1.92
N ARG A 114 -1.80 -2.45 2.92
CA ARG A 114 -2.16 -2.01 4.27
C ARG A 114 -1.00 -1.29 4.95
N VAL A 115 -1.32 -0.16 5.57
CA VAL A 115 -0.41 0.55 6.48
C VAL A 115 -1.16 0.84 7.78
N GLU A 116 -0.63 0.32 8.88
CA GLU A 116 -1.17 0.52 10.22
C GLU A 116 -0.13 1.24 11.07
N VAL A 117 -0.54 2.35 11.70
CA VAL A 117 0.24 3.05 12.72
C VAL A 117 -0.61 3.10 13.97
N LEU A 118 -0.04 2.74 15.12
CA LEU A 118 -0.76 2.78 16.38
C LEU A 118 -1.30 4.20 16.64
N PRO A 119 -2.53 4.34 17.17
CA PRO A 119 -3.22 5.62 17.31
C PRO A 119 -2.40 6.75 17.96
N GLU A 120 -1.65 6.44 19.01
CA GLU A 120 -0.83 7.40 19.76
C GLU A 120 0.37 7.95 18.96
N TYR A 121 0.74 7.31 17.85
CA TYR A 121 1.81 7.73 16.95
C TYR A 121 1.29 8.24 15.59
N GLU A 122 -0.02 8.41 15.43
CA GLU A 122 -0.57 9.05 14.25
C GLU A 122 -0.17 10.53 14.17
N GLY A 123 0.04 11.03 12.95
CA GLY A 123 0.46 12.41 12.72
C GLY A 123 1.98 12.64 12.81
N TRP A 124 2.75 11.68 13.31
CA TRP A 124 4.22 11.77 13.37
C TRP A 124 4.91 11.48 12.02
N GLY A 125 4.16 11.01 11.03
CA GLY A 125 4.66 10.73 9.69
C GLY A 125 5.16 9.30 9.47
N PHE A 126 5.07 8.42 10.47
CA PHE A 126 5.58 7.04 10.38
C PHE A 126 4.96 6.23 9.24
N GLY A 127 3.69 6.42 8.90
CA GLY A 127 3.09 5.75 7.74
C GLY A 127 3.83 6.05 6.43
N GLY A 128 4.27 7.30 6.24
CA GLY A 128 5.06 7.69 5.08
C GLY A 128 6.48 7.12 5.13
N GLU A 129 7.11 7.13 6.30
CA GLU A 129 8.45 6.53 6.49
C GLU A 129 8.45 5.02 6.22
N LEU A 130 7.42 4.29 6.69
CA LEU A 130 7.26 2.86 6.40
C LEU A 130 7.16 2.59 4.90
N ILE A 131 6.38 3.40 4.16
CA ILE A 131 6.24 3.26 2.72
C ILE A 131 7.56 3.59 2.01
N GLU A 132 8.23 4.66 2.43
CA GLU A 132 9.53 5.04 1.88
C GLU A 132 10.58 3.96 2.10
N ASP A 133 10.65 3.39 3.30
CA ASP A 133 11.59 2.31 3.62
C ASP A 133 11.21 1.00 2.94
N ALA A 134 9.91 0.68 2.78
CA ALA A 134 9.46 -0.45 1.98
C ALA A 134 9.90 -0.27 0.52
N PHE A 135 9.69 0.92 -0.04
CA PHE A 135 10.11 1.26 -1.39
C PHE A 135 11.63 1.14 -1.53
N ARG A 136 12.43 1.71 -0.62
CA ARG A 136 13.91 1.61 -0.62
C ARG A 136 14.40 0.17 -0.48
N THR A 137 13.75 -0.63 0.36
CA THR A 137 14.07 -2.06 0.55
C THR A 137 13.82 -2.84 -0.72
N ALA A 138 12.72 -2.54 -1.43
CA ALA A 138 12.36 -3.16 -2.70
C ALA A 138 13.00 -2.47 -3.94
N ALA A 139 13.66 -1.31 -3.76
CA ALA A 139 14.05 -0.37 -4.82
C ALA A 139 15.06 -0.90 -5.84
N ARG A 140 15.67 -2.06 -5.62
CA ARG A 140 16.55 -2.65 -6.63
C ARG A 140 15.81 -2.94 -7.93
N ASN A 141 14.53 -3.30 -7.86
CA ASN A 141 13.71 -3.61 -9.03
C ASN A 141 12.39 -2.85 -9.07
N VAL A 142 11.88 -2.33 -7.94
CA VAL A 142 10.63 -1.58 -7.92
C VAL A 142 10.81 -0.20 -8.53
N SER A 143 10.00 0.10 -9.53
CA SER A 143 9.98 1.39 -10.25
C SER A 143 8.76 2.24 -9.90
N LEU A 144 7.67 1.61 -9.43
CA LEU A 144 6.39 2.23 -9.17
C LEU A 144 5.76 1.64 -7.90
N ALA A 145 5.16 2.52 -7.09
CA ALA A 145 4.37 2.14 -5.93
C ALA A 145 2.94 2.65 -6.10
N VAL A 146 1.96 1.81 -5.79
CA VAL A 146 0.53 2.12 -5.95
C VAL A 146 -0.22 1.67 -4.71
N LEU A 147 -1.33 2.35 -4.43
CA LEU A 147 -2.22 1.98 -3.34
C LEU A 147 -3.64 2.44 -3.67
N ARG A 148 -4.63 1.77 -3.09
CA ARG A 148 -6.00 2.28 -3.02
C ARG A 148 -6.25 2.79 -1.60
N PRO A 149 -6.39 4.11 -1.39
CA PRO A 149 -6.59 4.63 -0.05
C PRO A 149 -7.95 4.16 0.48
N PHE A 150 -7.95 3.55 1.67
CA PHE A 150 -9.19 3.14 2.32
C PHE A 150 -9.03 3.20 3.86
N PRO A 151 -9.92 3.89 4.60
CA PRO A 151 -9.83 3.98 6.04
C PRO A 151 -10.24 2.65 6.69
N LEU A 152 -9.31 2.10 7.47
CA LEU A 152 -9.40 0.75 8.02
C LEU A 152 -10.62 0.54 8.92
N GLN A 153 -11.13 1.59 9.57
CA GLN A 153 -12.33 1.47 10.42
C GLN A 153 -13.61 1.15 9.64
N PHE A 154 -13.59 1.26 8.30
CA PHE A 154 -14.72 0.91 7.43
C PHE A 154 -14.47 -0.37 6.62
N GLU A 155 -13.35 -1.08 6.83
CA GLU A 155 -13.14 -2.38 6.20
C GLU A 155 -14.06 -3.43 6.83
N GLY A 156 -14.52 -4.44 6.09
CA GLY A 156 -15.42 -5.46 6.63
C GLY A 156 -16.93 -5.16 6.50
N GLY A 157 -17.30 -4.03 5.89
CA GLY A 157 -18.67 -3.72 5.48
C GLY A 157 -19.57 -3.16 6.58
N GLU A 158 -20.89 -3.17 6.35
CA GLU A 158 -21.90 -2.47 7.17
C GLU A 158 -22.05 -2.98 8.61
N ARG A 159 -21.39 -4.09 9.00
CA ARG A 159 -21.60 -4.77 10.29
C ARG A 159 -20.83 -4.20 11.48
N HIS A 160 -20.38 -2.95 11.42
CA HIS A 160 -19.75 -2.20 12.52
C HIS A 160 -18.47 -2.80 13.11
N SER A 161 -17.83 -3.77 12.44
CA SER A 161 -16.55 -4.32 12.86
C SER A 161 -15.55 -4.25 11.71
N PRO A 162 -14.43 -3.52 11.89
CA PRO A 162 -13.30 -3.49 10.98
C PRO A 162 -12.80 -4.89 10.64
N ALA A 163 -12.25 -5.06 9.44
CA ALA A 163 -11.59 -6.32 9.07
C ALA A 163 -10.44 -6.63 10.05
N PRO A 164 -10.23 -7.92 10.39
CA PRO A 164 -9.13 -8.30 11.27
C PRO A 164 -7.79 -7.90 10.67
N SER A 165 -6.85 -7.46 11.52
CA SER A 165 -5.49 -7.16 11.07
C SER A 165 -4.75 -8.46 10.72
N PRO A 166 -3.96 -8.50 9.65
CA PRO A 166 -3.15 -9.67 9.30
C PRO A 166 -2.12 -10.02 10.40
N TRP A 167 -1.77 -9.05 11.25
CA TRP A 167 -0.81 -9.22 12.35
C TRP A 167 -1.44 -9.71 13.67
N GLY A 168 -2.70 -10.15 13.62
CA GLY A 168 -3.37 -10.83 14.72
C GLY A 168 -4.25 -9.95 15.61
N PRO A 169 -4.97 -10.57 16.56
CA PRO A 169 -6.01 -9.91 17.34
C PRO A 169 -5.49 -8.87 18.33
N GLU A 170 -4.30 -9.08 18.92
CA GLU A 170 -3.69 -8.13 19.86
C GLU A 170 -3.37 -6.80 19.16
N TRP A 171 -2.75 -6.88 17.98
CA TRP A 171 -2.45 -5.71 17.17
C TRP A 171 -3.73 -5.02 16.68
N HIS A 172 -4.70 -5.80 16.18
CA HIS A 172 -6.00 -5.27 15.78
C HIS A 172 -6.71 -4.51 16.92
N GLN A 173 -6.66 -5.05 18.15
CA GLN A 173 -7.23 -4.39 19.31
C GLN A 173 -6.50 -3.07 19.64
N ALA A 174 -5.16 -3.06 19.57
CA ALA A 174 -4.34 -1.87 19.81
C ALA A 174 -4.60 -0.73 18.82
N MET A 175 -5.06 -1.04 17.60
CA MET A 175 -5.41 -0.04 16.58
C MET A 175 -6.65 0.80 16.92
N CYS A 176 -7.45 0.38 17.91
CA CYS A 176 -8.63 1.08 18.40
C CYS A 176 -9.58 1.55 17.28
N LEU A 177 -9.71 0.78 16.20
CA LEU A 177 -10.43 1.19 14.98
C LEU A 177 -11.90 1.55 15.26
N ASN A 178 -12.53 0.87 16.22
CA ASN A 178 -13.92 1.13 16.65
C ASN A 178 -14.13 2.47 17.37
N GLN A 179 -13.06 3.16 17.75
CA GLN A 179 -13.10 4.44 18.46
C GLN A 179 -12.81 5.63 17.52
N ARG A 180 -12.62 5.37 16.23
CA ARG A 180 -12.22 6.38 15.23
C ARG A 180 -13.42 7.14 14.66
N GLU A 181 -13.07 8.16 13.87
CA GLU A 181 -13.98 9.01 13.08
C GLU A 181 -15.13 8.21 12.46
N CYS A 182 -16.37 8.67 12.70
CA CYS A 182 -17.57 8.00 12.21
C CYS A 182 -17.90 8.40 10.76
N SER A 183 -17.39 9.54 10.28
CA SER A 183 -17.58 10.01 8.92
C SER A 183 -16.59 9.34 7.95
N LYS A 184 -17.11 8.49 7.06
CA LYS A 184 -16.31 7.87 5.99
C LYS A 184 -15.69 8.91 5.07
N GLU A 185 -16.43 9.96 4.74
CA GLU A 185 -15.96 11.03 3.86
C GLU A 185 -14.76 11.78 4.45
N ASP A 186 -14.82 12.14 5.74
CA ASP A 186 -13.73 12.87 6.39
C ASP A 186 -12.50 12.00 6.60
N ALA A 187 -12.71 10.72 6.92
CA ALA A 187 -11.63 9.74 6.99
C ALA A 187 -10.94 9.57 5.63
N MET A 188 -11.70 9.50 4.53
CA MET A 188 -11.16 9.46 3.16
C MET A 188 -10.35 10.71 2.82
N LYS A 189 -10.87 11.91 3.11
CA LYS A 189 -10.13 13.17 2.88
C LYS A 189 -8.80 13.20 3.62
N ARG A 190 -8.79 12.76 4.88
CA ARG A 190 -7.58 12.73 5.72
C ARG A 190 -6.55 11.72 5.22
N ILE A 191 -6.96 10.50 4.86
CA ILE A 191 -6.02 9.48 4.39
C ILE A 191 -5.43 9.84 3.03
N ILE A 192 -6.23 10.41 2.10
CA ILE A 192 -5.75 10.93 0.81
C ILE A 192 -4.73 12.06 1.04
N ALA A 193 -5.04 13.01 1.92
CA ALA A 193 -4.11 14.09 2.27
C ALA A 193 -2.81 13.56 2.92
N SER A 194 -2.87 12.44 3.63
CA SER A 194 -1.68 11.78 4.17
C SER A 194 -0.81 11.19 3.07
N TYR A 195 -1.39 10.46 2.11
CA TYR A 195 -0.63 9.87 1.01
C TYR A 195 -0.07 10.92 0.04
N ARG A 196 -0.81 12.01 -0.22
CA ARG A 196 -0.27 13.15 -0.99
C ARG A 196 0.97 13.77 -0.33
N ARG A 197 0.99 13.89 1.00
CA ARG A 197 2.19 14.33 1.74
C ARG A 197 3.34 13.33 1.69
N ALA A 198 3.05 12.05 1.50
CA ALA A 198 4.05 11.00 1.28
C ALA A 198 4.54 10.93 -0.18
N GLY A 199 4.04 11.79 -1.07
CA GLY A 199 4.49 11.88 -2.47
C GLY A 199 3.63 11.14 -3.49
N PHE A 200 2.49 10.57 -3.08
CA PHE A 200 1.56 9.93 -4.01
C PHE A 200 0.78 10.97 -4.83
N VAL A 201 0.60 10.65 -6.11
CA VAL A 201 -0.24 11.39 -7.04
C VAL A 201 -1.56 10.65 -7.22
N ASP A 202 -2.65 11.40 -7.25
CA ASP A 202 -3.98 10.86 -7.49
C ASP A 202 -4.20 10.66 -9.00
N LEU A 203 -4.59 9.45 -9.39
CA LEU A 203 -4.87 9.11 -10.79
C LEU A 203 -6.38 9.19 -11.11
N SER A 204 -7.20 9.59 -10.15
CA SER A 204 -8.66 9.75 -10.32
C SER A 204 -9.02 11.22 -10.49
N ASP A 205 -9.55 11.59 -11.67
CA ASP A 205 -10.33 12.82 -11.83
C ASP A 205 -11.80 12.66 -11.40
N GLU A 206 -12.26 11.43 -11.13
CA GLU A 206 -13.65 11.13 -10.75
C GLU A 206 -13.80 10.63 -9.30
N PRO A 207 -14.91 10.98 -8.61
CA PRO A 207 -15.20 10.49 -7.28
C PRO A 207 -15.33 8.96 -7.27
N ASP A 208 -14.72 8.34 -6.25
CA ASP A 208 -14.77 6.90 -6.00
C ASP A 208 -16.23 6.37 -6.03
N PRO A 209 -16.56 5.33 -6.81
CA PRO A 209 -17.92 4.76 -6.85
C PRO A 209 -18.41 4.21 -5.50
N LEU A 210 -17.52 4.02 -4.51
CA LEU A 210 -17.86 3.68 -3.11
C LEU A 210 -18.15 4.90 -2.23
N MET A 211 -17.99 6.10 -2.77
CA MET A 211 -18.45 7.37 -2.22
C MET A 211 -19.76 7.68 -2.92
N GLY A 212 -20.87 7.17 -2.37
CA GLY A 212 -22.20 7.43 -2.91
C GLY A 212 -22.37 8.92 -3.23
N LYS A 213 -23.08 9.23 -4.32
CA LYS A 213 -23.33 10.61 -4.73
C LYS A 213 -23.85 11.41 -3.53
N PRO A 214 -23.32 12.63 -3.27
CA PRO A 214 -23.94 13.52 -2.30
C PRO A 214 -25.40 13.73 -2.74
N ALA A 215 -26.31 13.56 -1.79
CA ALA A 215 -27.74 13.77 -1.98
C ALA A 215 -28.05 15.23 -2.35
#